data_AF-A0A061N9H5-F1
#
_entry.id   AF-A0A061N9H5-F1
#
_cell.length_a   1.000
_cell.length_b   1.000
_cell.length_c   1.000
_cell.angle_alpha   90.00
_cell.angle_beta   90.00
_cell.angle_gamma   90.00
#
_symmetry.space_group_name_H-M   'P 1'
#
loop_
_entity.id
_entity.type
_entity.pdbx_description
1 polymer ?
#
loop_
_entity_poly.entity_id
_entity_poly.type
_entity_poly.pdbx_seq_one_letter_code
_entity_poly.pdbx_strand_id
1 'polypeptide(L)' 'MPNYLQNKVCKGSYDELWTLRKVMRRFIWHDRIHAKSMYRTANSRWGETIENPFYF' A
#
# COMPACT_ATOMS: atom_id res chain seq x y z
N MET A 1 14.00 -5.85 -16.70
CA MET A 1 15.32 -5.25 -16.42
C MET A 1 16.07 -6.17 -15.47
N PRO A 2 17.35 -6.49 -15.70
CA PRO A 2 18.15 -7.20 -14.70
C PRO A 2 18.24 -6.36 -13.40
N ASN A 3 18.38 -7.00 -12.24
CA ASN A 3 18.72 -6.35 -10.94
C ASN A 3 17.66 -5.48 -10.25
N TYR A 4 16.41 -5.43 -10.71
CA TYR A 4 15.34 -4.61 -10.09
C TYR A 4 14.96 -5.00 -8.65
N LEU A 5 15.26 -6.24 -8.23
CA LEU A 5 15.05 -6.71 -6.86
C LEU A 5 16.18 -6.33 -5.89
N GLN A 6 17.21 -5.63 -6.35
CA GLN A 6 18.28 -5.17 -5.47
C GLN A 6 17.81 -4.01 -4.59
N ASN A 7 18.11 -4.05 -3.30
CA ASN A 7 17.77 -2.99 -2.34
C ASN A 7 18.75 -1.80 -2.41
N LYS A 8 19.05 -1.33 -3.63
CA LYS A 8 19.91 -0.17 -3.87
C LYS A 8 19.24 1.12 -3.38
N VAL A 9 20.06 2.10 -3.02
CA VAL A 9 19.61 3.47 -2.74
C VAL A 9 19.55 4.22 -4.07
N CYS A 10 18.39 4.81 -4.35
CA CYS A 10 18.13 5.65 -5.50
C CYS A 10 17.71 7.04 -5.01
N LYS A 11 18.16 8.11 -5.68
CA LYS A 11 17.70 9.47 -5.40
C LYS A 11 16.48 9.77 -6.27
N GLY A 12 15.35 10.04 -5.63
CA GLY A 12 14.09 10.42 -6.29
C GLY A 12 13.92 11.93 -6.36
N SER A 13 12.69 12.38 -6.62
CA SER A 13 12.32 13.80 -6.58
C SER A 13 12.58 14.40 -5.19
N TYR A 14 12.82 15.71 -5.14
CA TYR A 14 13.03 16.46 -3.89
C TYR A 14 14.19 15.92 -3.03
N ASP A 15 15.24 15.42 -3.69
CA ASP A 15 16.40 14.79 -3.04
C ASP A 15 16.07 13.60 -2.13
N GLU A 16 14.86 13.03 -2.22
CA GLU A 16 14.43 11.95 -1.35
C GLU A 16 15.16 10.64 -1.70
N LEU A 17 15.71 9.97 -0.69
CA LEU A 17 16.35 8.68 -0.87
C LEU A 17 15.33 7.54 -0.82
N TRP A 18 15.40 6.65 -1.80
CA TRP A 18 14.50 5.53 -2.02
C TRP A 18 15.26 4.21 -2.04
N THR A 19 14.69 3.19 -1.41
CA THR A 19 15.16 1.80 -1.50
C THR A 19 13.99 0.90 -1.82
N LEU A 20 14.25 -0.28 -2.39
CA LEU A 20 13.19 -1.27 -2.64
C LEU A 20 12.38 -1.56 -1.36
N ARG A 21 13.06 -1.71 -0.21
CA ARG A 21 12.42 -1.89 1.10
C ARG A 21 11.54 -0.71 1.51
N LYS A 22 11.95 0.53 1.22
CA LYS A 22 11.13 1.73 1.51
C LYS A 22 9.88 1.75 0.62
N VAL A 23 10.04 1.47 -0.68
CA VAL A 23 8.93 1.39 -1.62
C VAL A 23 7.93 0.31 -1.19
N MET A 24 8.39 -0.91 -0.90
CA MET A 24 7.52 -2.03 -0.52
C MET A 24 6.73 -1.75 0.78
N ARG A 25 7.37 -1.15 1.79
CA ARG A 25 6.66 -0.74 3.02
C ARG A 25 5.57 0.29 2.73
N ARG A 26 5.86 1.30 1.90
CA ARG A 26 4.87 2.33 1.53
C ARG A 26 3.76 1.76 0.65
N PHE A 27 4.08 0.82 -0.23
CA PHE A 27 3.11 0.13 -1.07
C PHE A 27 2.08 -0.63 -0.22
N ILE A 28 2.53 -1.48 0.71
CA ILE A 28 1.64 -2.22 1.61
C ILE A 28 0.83 -1.26 2.50
N TRP A 29 1.47 -0.21 3.04
CA TRP A 29 0.78 0.78 3.87
C TRP A 29 -0.32 1.53 3.10
N HIS A 30 0.00 1.97 1.88
CA HIS A 30 -0.94 2.65 0.98
C HIS A 30 -2.11 1.73 0.62
N ASP A 31 -1.81 0.50 0.19
CA ASP A 31 -2.81 -0.52 -0.12
C ASP A 31 -3.77 -0.77 1.04
N ARG A 32 -3.24 -0.90 2.26
CA ARG A 32 -4.04 -1.08 3.48
C ARG A 32 -4.99 0.08 3.76
N ILE A 33 -4.56 1.33 3.53
CA ILE A 33 -5.41 2.51 3.74
C ILE A 33 -6.55 2.56 2.71
N HIS A 34 -6.24 2.26 1.45
CA HIS A 34 -7.25 2.17 0.40
C HIS A 34 -8.26 1.07 0.69
N ALA A 35 -7.79 -0.13 1.01
CA ALA A 35 -8.65 -1.26 1.35
C ALA A 35 -9.58 -0.91 2.53
N LYS A 36 -9.07 -0.27 3.59
CA LYS A 36 -9.90 0.22 4.70
C LYS A 36 -10.95 1.25 4.27
N SER A 37 -10.58 2.20 3.41
CA SER A 37 -11.52 3.21 2.89
C SER A 37 -12.62 2.58 2.04
N MET A 38 -12.24 1.66 1.15
CA MET A 38 -13.16 0.90 0.31
C MET A 38 -14.10 0.05 1.16
N TYR A 39 -13.59 -0.65 2.17
CA TYR A 39 -14.41 -1.45 3.10
C TYR A 39 -15.44 -0.58 3.83
N ARG A 40 -15.03 0.57 4.40
CA ARG A 40 -15.96 1.49 5.07
C ARG A 40 -17.06 2.00 4.14
N THR A 41 -16.69 2.35 2.90
CA THR A 41 -17.64 2.80 1.88
C THR A 41 -18.61 1.68 1.50
N ALA A 42 -18.07 0.47 1.32
CA ALA A 42 -18.87 -0.69 0.96
C ALA A 42 -19.84 -1.09 2.07
N ASN A 43 -19.36 -1.20 3.31
CA ASN A 43 -20.17 -1.48 4.49
C ASN A 43 -21.26 -0.40 4.70
N SER A 44 -20.95 0.87 4.45
CA SER A 44 -21.94 1.94 4.53
C SER A 44 -23.06 1.83 3.48
N ARG A 45 -22.81 1.19 2.34
CA ARG A 45 -23.78 1.12 1.23
C ARG A 45 -24.52 -0.21 1.15
N TRP A 46 -23.87 -1.29 1.57
CA TRP A 46 -24.37 -2.66 1.44
C TRP A 46 -24.49 -3.40 2.78
N GLY A 47 -24.16 -2.75 3.90
CA GLY A 47 -24.25 -3.34 5.24
C GLY A 47 -23.25 -4.48 5.47
N GLU A 48 -23.56 -5.35 6.43
CA GLU A 48 -22.70 -6.47 6.88
C GLU A 48 -22.55 -7.62 5.86
N THR A 49 -22.99 -7.41 4.61
CA THR A 49 -22.85 -8.40 3.52
C THR A 49 -21.42 -8.47 2.95
N ILE A 50 -20.57 -7.50 3.28
CA ILE A 50 -19.20 -7.40 2.81
C ILE A 50 -18.26 -8.03 3.84
N GLU A 51 -17.52 -9.07 3.43
CA GLU A 51 -16.53 -9.72 4.29
C GLU A 51 -15.37 -8.78 4.68
N ASN A 52 -14.91 -8.88 5.93
CA ASN A 52 -13.76 -8.12 6.45
C ASN A 52 -12.61 -9.04 6.90
N PRO A 53 -11.93 -9.73 5.97
CA PRO A 53 -10.85 -10.66 6.32
C PRO A 53 -9.64 -9.99 7.01
N PHE A 54 -9.52 -8.67 6.89
CA PHE A 54 -8.44 -7.87 7.46
C PHE A 54 -8.83 -7.12 8.75
N TYR A 55 -10.07 -7.30 9.22
CA TYR A 55 -10.61 -6.67 10.43
C TYR A 55 -10.36 -5.14 10.51
N PHE A 56 -10.66 -4.44 9.41
CA PHE A 56 -10.48 -2.98 9.25
C PHE A 56 -11.32 -2.11 10.19
#